data_AF-A0A817U4W6-F1
#
_entry.id   AF-A0A817U4W6-F1
#
_cell.length_a   1.000
_cell.length_b   1.000
_cell.length_c   1.000
_cell.angle_alpha   90.00
_cell.angle_beta   90.00
_cell.angle_gamma   90.00
#
_symmetry.space_group_name_H-M   'P 1'
#
loop_
_entity.id
_entity.type
_entity.pdbx_description
1 polymer ?
#
loop_
_entity_poly.entity_id
_entity_poly.type
_entity_poly.pdbx_seq_one_letter_code
_entity_poly.pdbx_strand_id
1 'polypeptide(L)'
;MTSTNERISSSVYLINYFIYCPSLCEKEGQEDRKILYYYPFDVNLNRQIRTIGYCEGLVKFTETFGFDESFETVHFQKTRLLFHKVENDTCIAMTLHIPVIERKKDDKLLIEYYDENINDRIMLPILKMSYRYFVLQHGTISTVIQHGGVEELRNTLKQHFDKFIQHHLHTIIRDTTLDASYIGIQFLPIEKKLYLKLQSTLRRLELRFSSLKETLFLYKDQLIWSGLSQDDTSLVYSFFRLYYWPHIKTLLNSSTSQYLTIDTTASPADELLISTNSTSEIYQAFFLGNPPIPYRVLVININLVTIFCFFHDDIIYNEDVNTQIVYAFRKGLD
;
A
#
# COMPACT_ATOMS: atom_id res chain seq x y z
N MET A 1 28.95 25.24 -32.26
CA MET A 1 27.84 24.41 -31.71
C MET A 1 28.35 22.98 -31.60
N THR A 2 29.02 22.67 -30.49
CA THR A 2 29.46 21.31 -30.18
C THR A 2 28.27 20.57 -29.57
N SER A 3 27.76 19.58 -30.31
CA SER A 3 26.75 18.64 -29.83
C SER A 3 27.34 17.85 -28.66
N THR A 4 27.03 18.24 -27.42
CA THR A 4 27.26 17.41 -26.24
C THR A 4 26.34 16.21 -26.33
N ASN A 5 26.90 15.05 -26.65
CA ASN A 5 26.18 13.77 -26.53
C ASN A 5 25.99 13.47 -25.04
N GLU A 6 24.85 13.88 -24.51
CA GLU A 6 24.41 13.52 -23.16
C GLU A 6 23.79 12.12 -23.22
N ARG A 7 24.40 11.17 -22.50
CA ARG A 7 23.81 9.84 -22.28
C ARG A 7 23.51 9.70 -20.80
N ILE A 8 22.22 9.54 -20.47
CA ILE A 8 21.82 9.02 -19.16
C ILE A 8 22.36 7.59 -19.08
N SER A 9 23.29 7.38 -18.15
CA SER A 9 24.03 6.12 -17.98
C SER A 9 23.28 5.16 -17.04
N SER A 10 22.48 5.68 -16.10
CA SER A 10 21.73 4.86 -15.14
C SER A 10 20.38 5.45 -14.74
N SER A 11 19.40 4.58 -14.46
CA SER A 11 18.11 4.92 -13.86
C SER A 11 18.17 4.85 -12.32
N VAL A 12 17.15 5.39 -11.65
CA VAL A 12 16.96 5.20 -10.20
C VAL A 12 16.70 3.71 -9.92
N TYR A 13 17.33 3.15 -8.90
CA TYR A 13 17.06 1.79 -8.43
C TYR A 13 17.30 1.65 -6.93
N LEU A 14 16.67 0.62 -6.34
CA LEU A 14 16.83 0.26 -4.94
C LEU A 14 18.18 -0.43 -4.70
N ILE A 15 19.01 0.12 -3.81
CA ILE A 15 20.29 -0.48 -3.39
C ILE A 15 20.05 -1.46 -2.24
N ASN A 16 19.32 -1.02 -1.22
CA ASN A 16 18.96 -1.85 -0.08
C ASN A 16 17.64 -1.38 0.55
N TYR A 17 17.00 -2.30 1.24
CA TYR A 17 15.83 -2.05 2.07
C TYR A 17 15.98 -2.88 3.34
N PHE A 18 15.81 -2.28 4.51
CA PHE A 18 16.06 -2.98 5.76
C PHE A 18 15.18 -2.47 6.90
N ILE A 19 14.92 -3.38 7.82
CA ILE A 19 14.18 -3.14 9.06
C ILE A 19 15.08 -3.61 10.19
N TYR A 20 15.25 -2.78 11.21
CA TYR A 20 16.07 -3.10 12.35
C TYR A 20 15.50 -2.54 13.64
N CYS A 21 15.84 -3.16 14.76
CA CYS A 21 15.41 -2.77 16.09
C CYS A 21 16.62 -2.81 17.03
N PRO A 22 17.23 -1.65 17.38
CA PRO A 22 18.42 -1.58 18.22
C PRO A 22 18.24 -2.27 19.57
N SER A 23 17.06 -2.16 20.18
CA SER A 23 16.74 -2.82 21.47
C SER A 23 16.88 -4.36 21.48
N LEU A 24 16.97 -5.04 20.32
CA LEU A 24 17.26 -6.47 20.26
C LEU A 24 18.74 -6.82 20.46
N CYS A 25 19.62 -5.82 20.51
CA CYS A 25 21.05 -5.97 20.74
C CYS A 25 21.40 -5.58 22.18
N GLU A 26 21.60 -6.57 23.05
CA GLU A 26 21.91 -6.35 24.47
C GLU A 26 23.41 -6.21 24.76
N LYS A 27 24.28 -6.78 23.91
CA LYS A 27 25.73 -6.88 24.14
C LYS A 27 26.52 -6.61 22.86
N GLU A 28 27.71 -6.05 23.02
CA GLU A 28 28.71 -5.92 21.95
C GLU A 28 29.05 -7.31 21.38
N GLY A 29 29.11 -7.42 20.05
CA GLY A 29 29.25 -8.69 19.33
C GLY A 29 27.94 -9.41 18.99
N GLN A 30 26.78 -8.81 19.29
CA GLN A 30 25.45 -9.30 18.90
C GLN A 30 24.71 -8.34 17.95
N GLU A 31 25.46 -7.52 17.21
CA GLU A 31 24.90 -6.49 16.34
C GLU A 31 24.09 -7.06 15.18
N ASP A 32 24.21 -8.35 14.88
CA ASP A 32 23.36 -9.07 13.93
C ASP A 32 21.92 -9.22 14.44
N ARG A 33 21.71 -9.28 15.76
CA ARG A 33 20.37 -9.50 16.34
C ARG A 33 19.40 -8.36 16.09
N LYS A 34 19.91 -7.13 15.93
CA LYS A 34 19.07 -5.97 15.62
C LYS A 34 18.48 -6.04 14.23
N ILE A 35 19.00 -6.88 13.33
CA ILE A 35 18.49 -7.02 11.97
C ILE A 35 17.21 -7.86 11.99
N LEU A 36 16.11 -7.25 11.59
CA LEU A 36 14.82 -7.92 11.44
C LEU A 36 14.56 -8.33 9.99
N TYR A 37 14.98 -7.50 9.04
CA TYR A 37 14.90 -7.78 7.61
C TYR A 37 15.99 -7.01 6.85
N TYR A 38 16.56 -7.62 5.81
CA TYR A 38 17.51 -6.96 4.93
C TYR A 38 17.38 -7.49 3.49
N TYR A 39 17.24 -6.55 2.56
CA TYR A 39 17.23 -6.79 1.12
C TYR A 39 18.36 -6.01 0.45
N PRO A 40 19.08 -6.60 -0.53
CA PRO A 40 18.96 -8.00 -0.94
C PRO A 40 19.64 -8.94 0.08
N PHE A 41 19.15 -10.17 0.17
CA PHE A 41 19.51 -11.13 1.24
C PHE A 41 20.93 -11.71 1.10
N ASP A 42 21.54 -11.59 -0.07
CA ASP A 42 22.88 -12.10 -0.42
C ASP A 42 24.02 -11.19 0.05
N VAL A 43 23.69 -10.00 0.58
CA VAL A 43 24.68 -9.08 1.13
C VAL A 43 25.32 -9.69 2.39
N ASN A 44 26.65 -9.68 2.45
CA ASN A 44 27.41 -10.16 3.60
C ASN A 44 26.96 -9.48 4.92
N LEU A 45 26.80 -10.28 5.98
CA LEU A 45 26.32 -9.84 7.29
C LEU A 45 27.10 -8.64 7.86
N ASN A 46 28.43 -8.62 7.76
CA ASN A 46 29.25 -7.50 8.26
C ASN A 46 28.92 -6.19 7.53
N ARG A 47 28.54 -6.27 6.26
CA ARG A 47 28.10 -5.09 5.49
C ARG A 47 26.70 -4.65 5.94
N GLN A 48 25.79 -5.57 6.22
CA GLN A 48 24.47 -5.24 6.76
C GLN A 48 24.58 -4.55 8.13
N ILE A 49 25.37 -5.11 9.05
CA ILE A 49 25.66 -4.53 10.37
C ILE A 49 26.23 -3.12 10.24
N ARG A 50 27.18 -2.92 9.30
CA ARG A 50 27.77 -1.60 9.05
C ARG A 50 26.74 -0.58 8.54
N THR A 51 25.87 -0.97 7.61
CA THR A 51 24.80 -0.10 7.09
C THR A 51 23.88 0.36 8.22
N ILE A 52 23.50 -0.55 9.11
CA ILE A 52 22.61 -0.24 10.24
C ILE A 52 23.34 0.62 11.27
N GLY A 53 24.59 0.29 11.61
CA GLY A 53 25.40 1.11 12.51
C GLY A 53 25.61 2.54 12.02
N TYR A 54 25.68 2.75 10.69
CA TYR A 54 25.70 4.08 10.10
C TYR A 54 24.39 4.84 10.36
N CYS A 55 23.24 4.19 10.19
CA CYS A 55 21.94 4.81 10.45
C CYS A 55 21.75 5.14 11.93
N GLU A 56 22.14 4.24 12.84
CA GLU A 56 22.12 4.50 14.29
C GLU A 56 23.04 5.67 14.67
N GLY A 57 24.22 5.74 14.07
CA GLY A 57 25.15 6.85 14.25
C GLY A 57 24.54 8.18 13.80
N LEU A 58 23.83 8.20 12.67
CA LEU A 58 23.09 9.37 12.20
C LEU A 58 21.97 9.77 13.16
N VAL A 59 21.18 8.82 13.65
CA VAL A 59 20.07 9.11 14.59
C VAL A 59 20.62 9.78 15.85
N LYS A 60 21.64 9.17 16.48
CA LYS A 60 22.29 9.72 17.68
C LYS A 60 22.95 11.08 17.43
N PHE A 61 23.56 11.25 16.26
CA PHE A 61 24.13 12.52 15.86
C PHE A 61 23.04 13.59 15.77
N THR A 62 21.92 13.32 15.12
CA THR A 62 20.82 14.28 15.00
C THR A 62 20.17 14.60 16.35
N GLU A 63 19.99 13.61 17.23
CA GLU A 63 19.47 13.82 18.58
C GLU A 63 20.33 14.80 19.40
N THR A 64 21.65 14.84 19.16
CA THR A 64 22.57 15.77 19.83
C THR A 64 22.25 17.24 19.53
N PHE A 65 21.57 17.54 18.42
CA PHE A 65 21.16 18.90 18.05
C PHE A 65 19.75 19.26 18.52
N GLY A 66 19.09 18.42 19.32
CA GLY A 66 17.75 18.68 19.85
C GLY A 66 16.64 18.43 18.82
N PHE A 67 16.90 17.63 17.79
CA PHE A 67 15.82 17.11 16.95
C PHE A 67 15.12 15.98 17.71
N ASP A 68 13.93 16.26 18.26
CA ASP A 68 13.05 15.24 18.86
C ASP A 68 12.52 14.26 17.79
N GLU A 69 12.45 14.70 16.54
CA GLU A 69 12.07 13.89 15.40
C GLU A 69 13.31 13.31 14.70
N SER A 70 13.26 12.01 14.39
CA SER A 70 14.30 11.35 13.59
C SER A 70 14.37 11.97 12.19
N PHE A 71 15.57 12.08 11.62
CA PHE A 71 15.72 12.51 10.23
C PHE A 71 14.92 11.61 9.28
N GLU A 72 14.29 12.18 8.25
CA GLU A 72 13.50 11.39 7.29
C GLU A 72 14.30 11.02 6.04
N THR A 73 15.22 11.89 5.62
CA THR A 73 15.99 11.71 4.39
C THR A 73 17.42 12.25 4.54
N VAL A 74 18.39 11.53 4.00
CA VAL A 74 19.78 11.98 3.88
C VAL A 74 20.25 11.88 2.43
N HIS A 75 20.77 13.00 1.93
CA HIS A 75 21.23 13.14 0.55
C HIS A 75 22.74 12.95 0.52
N PHE A 76 23.19 11.88 -0.13
CA PHE A 76 24.59 11.68 -0.46
C PHE A 76 24.81 11.99 -1.94
N GLN A 77 26.06 12.15 -2.33
CA GLN A 77 26.41 12.40 -3.73
C GLN A 77 25.89 11.31 -4.69
N LYS A 78 25.89 10.04 -4.27
CA LYS A 78 25.58 8.88 -5.14
C LYS A 78 24.26 8.20 -4.78
N THR A 79 23.75 8.45 -3.59
CA THR A 79 22.65 7.70 -3.02
C THR A 79 21.75 8.60 -2.19
N ARG A 80 20.49 8.22 -2.08
CA ARG A 80 19.58 8.83 -1.13
C ARG A 80 19.11 7.80 -0.11
N LEU A 81 19.28 8.11 1.17
CA LEU A 81 18.79 7.30 2.28
C LEU A 81 17.46 7.87 2.75
N LEU A 82 16.44 7.04 2.80
CA LEU A 82 15.13 7.35 3.36
C LEU A 82 14.97 6.53 4.64
N PHE A 83 14.49 7.18 5.69
CA PHE A 83 14.43 6.63 7.03
C PHE A 83 13.08 6.95 7.66
N HIS A 84 12.53 5.98 8.39
CA HIS A 84 11.34 6.19 9.18
C HIS A 84 11.36 5.31 10.43
N LYS A 85 11.09 5.93 11.58
CA LYS A 85 10.86 5.23 12.85
C LYS A 85 9.40 4.80 12.90
N VAL A 86 9.14 3.49 12.99
CA VAL A 86 7.80 2.92 12.82
C VAL A 86 7.10 2.64 14.14
N GLU A 87 7.74 1.93 15.05
CA GLU A 87 7.17 1.51 16.34
C GLU A 87 8.28 1.37 17.38
N ASN A 88 8.09 1.94 18.58
CA ASN A 88 9.04 1.88 19.67
C ASN A 88 10.44 2.32 19.21
N ASP A 89 11.41 1.39 19.16
CA ASP A 89 12.78 1.57 18.69
C ASP A 89 13.01 0.95 17.29
N THR A 90 11.97 0.42 16.65
CA THR A 90 12.08 -0.21 15.33
C THR A 90 12.07 0.83 14.22
N CYS A 91 12.99 0.66 13.28
CA CYS A 91 13.20 1.57 12.17
C CYS A 91 13.15 0.82 10.83
N ILE A 92 12.63 1.51 9.82
CA ILE A 92 12.60 1.06 8.43
C ILE A 92 13.35 2.05 7.57
N ALA A 93 14.14 1.55 6.63
CA ALA A 93 14.94 2.40 5.77
C ALA A 93 15.16 1.77 4.40
N MET A 94 15.35 2.63 3.40
CA MET A 94 15.75 2.22 2.07
C MET A 94 16.77 3.19 1.47
N THR A 95 17.72 2.63 0.71
CA THR A 95 18.72 3.43 -0.01
C THR A 95 18.46 3.33 -1.51
N LEU A 96 18.35 4.49 -2.16
CA LEU A 96 18.16 4.61 -3.62
C LEU A 96 19.46 5.08 -4.28
N HIS A 97 19.78 4.53 -5.45
CA HIS A 97 20.85 5.04 -6.30
C HIS A 97 20.38 6.27 -7.08
N ILE A 98 21.21 7.32 -7.09
CA ILE A 98 20.96 8.55 -7.85
C ILE A 98 21.43 8.37 -9.30
N PRO A 99 20.60 8.69 -10.31
CA PRO A 99 20.94 8.52 -11.71
C PRO A 99 22.14 9.39 -12.11
N VAL A 100 22.90 8.88 -13.06
CA VAL A 100 24.15 9.50 -13.54
C VAL A 100 24.03 9.81 -15.02
N ILE A 101 24.49 11.00 -15.41
CA ILE A 101 24.74 11.34 -16.81
C ILE A 101 26.24 11.42 -17.03
N GLU A 102 26.70 10.71 -18.07
CA GLU A 102 28.07 10.79 -18.52
C GLU A 102 28.14 11.80 -19.67
N ARG A 103 28.86 12.89 -19.44
CA ARG A 103 29.14 13.91 -20.46
C ARG A 103 30.59 13.79 -20.88
N LYS A 104 30.83 13.64 -22.18
CA LYS A 104 32.17 13.80 -22.75
C LYS A 104 32.39 15.25 -23.14
N LYS A 105 33.34 15.91 -22.47
CA LYS A 105 33.81 17.25 -22.83
C LYS A 105 35.33 17.24 -22.85
N ASP A 106 35.93 17.66 -23.96
CA ASP A 106 37.38 17.81 -24.13
C ASP A 106 38.20 16.56 -23.73
N ASP A 107 37.81 15.37 -24.25
CA ASP A 107 38.41 14.06 -23.95
C ASP A 107 38.39 13.60 -22.47
N LYS A 108 37.70 14.34 -21.60
CA LYS A 108 37.44 13.94 -20.20
C LYS A 108 35.99 13.47 -20.02
N LEU A 109 35.84 12.37 -19.29
CA LEU A 109 34.55 11.87 -18.83
C LEU A 109 34.12 12.67 -17.58
N LEU A 110 33.05 13.44 -17.72
CA LEU A 110 32.38 14.11 -16.62
C LEU A 110 31.18 13.25 -16.19
N ILE A 111 31.11 12.95 -14.90
CA ILE A 111 30.05 12.16 -14.27
C ILE A 111 29.24 13.12 -13.41
N GLU A 112 28.00 13.40 -13.81
CA GLU A 112 27.08 14.28 -13.08
C GLU A 112 25.95 13.44 -12.47
N TYR A 113 25.66 13.68 -11.19
CA TYR A 113 24.60 13.00 -10.44
C TYR A 113 23.35 13.88 -10.40
N TYR A 114 22.19 13.32 -10.78
CA TYR A 114 20.92 14.05 -10.91
C TYR A 114 20.03 13.76 -9.71
N ASP A 115 20.32 14.43 -8.60
CA ASP A 115 19.60 14.31 -7.33
C ASP A 115 18.12 14.76 -7.44
N GLU A 116 17.84 15.70 -8.36
CA GLU A 116 16.49 16.23 -8.63
C GLU A 116 15.51 15.17 -9.16
N ASN A 117 16.01 14.05 -9.69
CA ASN A 117 15.16 12.98 -10.21
C ASN A 117 14.50 12.16 -9.10
N ILE A 118 14.92 12.33 -7.85
CA ILE A 118 14.31 11.69 -6.69
C ILE A 118 13.53 12.76 -5.92
N ASN A 119 12.22 12.55 -5.75
CA ASN A 119 11.36 13.44 -4.98
C ASN A 119 11.03 12.81 -3.62
N ASP A 120 11.54 13.41 -2.55
CA ASP A 120 11.34 12.92 -1.18
C ASP A 120 9.88 12.95 -0.76
N ARG A 121 9.10 13.92 -1.27
CA ARG A 121 7.66 14.02 -1.02
C ARG A 121 6.86 12.85 -1.57
N ILE A 122 7.48 12.00 -2.39
CA ILE A 122 6.86 10.81 -2.96
C ILE A 122 7.52 9.56 -2.39
N MET A 123 8.85 9.52 -2.38
CA MET A 123 9.60 8.35 -1.95
C MET A 123 9.48 8.06 -0.46
N LEU A 124 9.45 9.09 0.39
CA LEU A 124 9.27 8.90 1.82
C LEU A 124 7.86 8.36 2.15
N PRO A 125 6.75 8.90 1.59
CA PRO A 125 5.45 8.26 1.75
C PRO A 125 5.38 6.82 1.24
N ILE A 126 6.09 6.46 0.17
CA ILE A 126 6.15 5.06 -0.30
C ILE A 126 6.79 4.16 0.77
N LEU A 127 7.88 4.60 1.41
CA LEU A 127 8.52 3.88 2.52
C LEU A 127 7.60 3.77 3.74
N LYS A 128 6.89 4.84 4.10
CA LYS A 128 5.91 4.81 5.20
C LYS A 128 4.74 3.87 4.88
N MET A 129 4.28 3.91 3.62
CA MET A 129 3.16 3.11 3.15
C MET A 129 3.49 1.61 3.08
N SER A 130 4.71 1.23 2.71
CA SER A 130 5.13 -0.17 2.75
C SER A 130 5.02 -0.76 4.15
N TYR A 131 5.36 0.01 5.19
CA TYR A 131 5.14 -0.41 6.57
C TYR A 131 3.65 -0.47 6.93
N ARG A 132 2.86 0.53 6.56
CA ARG A 132 1.41 0.52 6.82
C ARG A 132 0.71 -0.66 6.15
N TYR A 133 1.16 -1.12 4.97
CA TYR A 133 0.67 -2.35 4.35
C TYR A 133 1.01 -3.60 5.16
N PHE A 134 2.20 -3.67 5.73
CA PHE A 134 2.57 -4.74 6.66
C PHE A 134 1.62 -4.74 7.86
N VAL A 135 1.40 -3.59 8.50
CA VAL A 135 0.48 -3.47 9.64
C VAL A 135 -0.95 -3.86 9.28
N LEU A 136 -1.40 -3.48 8.08
CA LEU A 136 -2.73 -3.81 7.58
C LEU A 136 -2.94 -5.32 7.39
N GLN A 137 -1.90 -6.09 7.07
CA GLN A 137 -2.00 -7.53 6.85
C GLN A 137 -1.64 -8.37 8.07
N HIS A 138 -0.62 -7.95 8.83
CA HIS A 138 0.04 -8.74 9.87
C HIS A 138 -0.01 -8.08 11.25
N GLY A 139 -0.62 -6.90 11.38
CA GLY A 139 -0.59 -6.12 12.60
C GLY A 139 0.76 -5.48 12.88
N THR A 140 0.87 -4.84 14.04
CA THR A 140 2.07 -4.14 14.49
C THR A 140 3.23 -5.10 14.68
N ILE A 141 4.47 -4.60 14.61
CA ILE A 141 5.65 -5.44 14.90
C ILE A 141 5.56 -5.97 16.34
N SER A 142 5.08 -5.10 17.24
CA SER A 142 4.88 -5.45 18.64
C SER A 142 3.88 -6.60 18.84
N THR A 143 2.77 -6.65 18.08
CA THR A 143 1.79 -7.74 18.22
C THR A 143 2.34 -9.04 17.67
N VAL A 144 3.06 -9.03 16.55
CA VAL A 144 3.68 -10.24 16.00
C VAL A 144 4.70 -10.83 16.97
N ILE A 145 5.52 -9.98 17.62
CA ILE A 145 6.47 -10.43 18.64
C ILE A 145 5.76 -11.05 19.85
N GLN A 146 4.64 -10.46 20.30
CA GLN A 146 3.90 -10.98 21.47
C GLN A 146 3.32 -12.38 21.24
N HIS A 147 2.87 -12.70 20.03
CA HIS A 147 2.25 -13.99 19.73
C HIS A 147 3.28 -15.05 19.30
N GLY A 148 4.29 -14.65 18.52
CA GLY A 148 5.18 -15.56 17.80
C GLY A 148 6.68 -15.41 18.09
N GLY A 149 7.05 -14.36 18.82
CA GLY A 149 8.45 -14.01 19.07
C GLY A 149 9.17 -13.43 17.84
N VAL A 150 10.48 -13.22 18.00
CA VAL A 150 11.31 -12.50 17.01
C VAL A 150 11.55 -13.32 15.74
N GLU A 151 11.66 -14.66 15.83
CA GLU A 151 11.86 -15.51 14.65
C GLU A 151 10.62 -15.56 13.75
N GLU A 152 9.42 -15.61 14.33
CA GLU A 152 8.18 -15.52 13.55
C GLU A 152 8.05 -14.16 12.88
N LEU A 153 8.43 -13.09 13.58
CA LEU A 153 8.51 -11.76 12.99
C LEU A 153 9.46 -11.73 11.79
N ARG A 154 10.69 -12.25 11.93
CA ARG A 154 11.68 -12.29 10.82
C ARG A 154 11.12 -13.03 9.60
N ASN A 155 10.47 -14.16 9.83
CA ASN A 155 9.85 -14.94 8.76
C ASN A 155 8.69 -14.18 8.09
N THR A 156 7.82 -13.55 8.88
CA THR A 156 6.68 -12.78 8.38
C THR A 156 7.14 -11.55 7.60
N LEU A 157 8.12 -10.80 8.11
CA LEU A 157 8.74 -9.67 7.43
C LEU A 157 9.36 -10.11 6.10
N LYS A 158 10.12 -11.22 6.11
CA LYS A 158 10.74 -11.76 4.90
C LYS A 158 9.69 -12.09 3.84
N GLN A 159 8.65 -12.85 4.20
CA GLN A 159 7.60 -13.23 3.26
C GLN A 159 6.83 -12.03 2.70
N HIS A 160 6.53 -11.03 3.53
CA HIS A 160 5.82 -9.83 3.13
C HIS A 160 6.70 -8.94 2.22
N PHE A 161 7.88 -8.54 2.71
CA PHE A 161 8.73 -7.57 2.02
C PHE A 161 9.43 -8.14 0.80
N ASP A 162 9.78 -9.43 0.74
CA ASP A 162 10.32 -10.03 -0.50
C ASP A 162 9.29 -9.93 -1.63
N LYS A 163 8.03 -10.26 -1.34
CA LYS A 163 6.93 -10.16 -2.31
C LYS A 163 6.70 -8.71 -2.71
N PHE A 164 6.61 -7.79 -1.74
CA PHE A 164 6.39 -6.37 -2.00
C PHE A 164 7.50 -5.76 -2.85
N ILE A 165 8.76 -6.03 -2.51
CA ILE A 165 9.91 -5.47 -3.22
C ILE A 165 9.95 -6.01 -4.66
N GLN A 166 9.79 -7.33 -4.82
CA GLN A 166 9.87 -7.99 -6.12
C GLN A 166 8.76 -7.56 -7.08
N HIS A 167 7.51 -7.45 -6.60
CA HIS A 167 6.36 -7.22 -7.48
C HIS A 167 5.95 -5.75 -7.60
N HIS A 168 6.32 -4.91 -6.62
CA HIS A 168 5.78 -3.56 -6.52
C HIS A 168 6.86 -2.49 -6.40
N LEU A 169 7.76 -2.58 -5.41
CA LEU A 169 8.68 -1.48 -5.10
C LEU A 169 9.63 -1.15 -6.27
N HIS A 170 10.18 -2.17 -6.94
CA HIS A 170 11.05 -1.94 -8.11
C HIS A 170 10.33 -1.23 -9.25
N THR A 171 9.06 -1.57 -9.49
CA THR A 171 8.24 -0.91 -10.52
C THR A 171 7.96 0.54 -10.13
N ILE A 172 7.56 0.78 -8.88
CA ILE A 172 7.28 2.12 -8.36
C ILE A 172 8.53 3.01 -8.44
N ILE A 173 9.72 2.49 -8.13
CA ILE A 173 10.98 3.25 -8.20
C ILE A 173 11.38 3.57 -9.64
N ARG A 174 11.11 2.66 -10.59
CA ARG A 174 11.49 2.82 -12.01
C ARG A 174 10.56 3.74 -12.77
N ASP A 175 9.30 3.82 -12.39
CA ASP A 175 8.34 4.75 -12.99
C ASP A 175 8.76 6.18 -12.65
N THR A 176 9.52 6.82 -13.55
CA THR A 176 9.99 8.21 -13.44
C THR A 176 8.86 9.23 -13.45
N THR A 177 7.66 8.81 -13.84
CA THR A 177 6.41 9.57 -13.71
C THR A 177 5.76 9.26 -12.37
N LEU A 178 6.49 9.42 -11.28
CA LEU A 178 5.97 9.40 -9.91
C LEU A 178 4.93 10.52 -9.79
N ASP A 179 3.75 10.26 -10.32
CA ASP A 179 2.63 11.15 -10.24
C ASP A 179 2.04 10.95 -8.85
N ALA A 180 1.37 11.98 -8.35
CA ALA A 180 0.66 11.91 -7.08
C ALA A 180 -0.39 10.76 -7.03
N SER A 181 -0.64 10.05 -8.14
CA SER A 181 -1.57 8.93 -8.29
C SER A 181 -1.24 7.65 -7.50
N TYR A 182 -0.01 7.47 -7.03
CA TYR A 182 0.33 6.30 -6.19
C TYR A 182 -0.11 6.48 -4.72
N ILE A 183 -0.30 7.73 -4.27
CA ILE A 183 -0.65 8.07 -2.88
C ILE A 183 -1.99 8.82 -2.81
N GLY A 184 -2.36 9.54 -3.87
CA GLY A 184 -3.55 10.35 -3.98
C GLY A 184 -4.81 9.54 -4.27
N ILE A 185 -5.88 9.87 -3.55
CA ILE A 185 -7.22 9.38 -3.85
C ILE A 185 -7.86 10.36 -4.83
N GLN A 186 -8.37 9.85 -5.94
CA GLN A 186 -9.25 10.63 -6.81
C GLN A 186 -10.69 10.17 -6.60
N PHE A 187 -11.50 11.03 -5.99
CA PHE A 187 -12.94 10.80 -5.91
C PHE A 187 -13.58 11.06 -7.28
N LEU A 188 -14.42 10.14 -7.71
CA LEU A 188 -15.27 10.30 -8.88
C LEU A 188 -16.38 11.31 -8.53
N PRO A 189 -16.46 12.48 -9.22
CA PRO A 189 -17.55 13.41 -9.02
C PRO A 189 -18.86 12.75 -9.47
N ILE A 190 -19.85 12.74 -8.60
CA ILE A 190 -21.18 12.21 -8.91
C ILE A 190 -22.26 13.28 -8.77
N GLU A 191 -23.33 13.12 -9.55
CA GLU A 191 -24.47 14.03 -9.48
C GLU A 191 -25.16 13.99 -8.12
N LYS A 192 -25.70 15.13 -7.68
CA LYS A 192 -26.34 15.28 -6.36
C LYS A 192 -27.42 14.23 -6.09
N LYS A 193 -28.23 13.89 -7.10
CA LYS A 193 -29.29 12.88 -6.97
C LYS A 193 -28.72 11.49 -6.71
N LEU A 194 -27.65 11.12 -7.40
CA LEU A 194 -26.96 9.84 -7.22
C LEU A 194 -26.26 9.78 -5.86
N TYR A 195 -25.65 10.88 -5.43
CA TYR A 195 -25.03 10.99 -4.11
C TYR A 195 -26.04 10.77 -2.98
N LEU A 196 -27.23 11.38 -3.07
CA LEU A 196 -28.29 11.20 -2.08
C LEU A 196 -28.83 9.76 -2.06
N LYS A 197 -28.97 9.11 -3.23
CA LYS A 197 -29.34 7.69 -3.32
C LYS A 197 -28.28 6.77 -2.71
N LEU A 198 -27.00 7.09 -2.92
CA LEU A 198 -25.90 6.36 -2.32
C LEU A 198 -25.95 6.51 -0.78
N GLN A 199 -26.04 7.73 -0.28
CA GLN A 199 -26.12 8.02 1.16
C GLN A 199 -27.32 7.35 1.83
N SER A 200 -28.50 7.35 1.20
CA SER A 200 -29.67 6.66 1.75
C SER A 200 -29.51 5.13 1.75
N THR A 201 -28.80 4.58 0.76
CA THR A 201 -28.49 3.15 0.69
C THR A 201 -27.47 2.74 1.76
N LEU A 202 -26.40 3.52 1.92
CA LEU A 202 -25.41 3.30 2.97
C LEU A 202 -26.03 3.36 4.37
N ARG A 203 -26.86 4.37 4.65
CA ARG A 203 -27.57 4.47 5.93
C ARG A 203 -28.50 3.28 6.17
N ARG A 204 -29.17 2.75 5.15
CA ARG A 204 -29.99 1.53 5.27
C ARG A 204 -29.13 0.30 5.59
N LEU A 205 -27.93 0.20 5.00
CA LEU A 205 -26.98 -0.88 5.30
C LEU A 205 -26.48 -0.79 6.75
N GLU A 206 -26.06 0.39 7.19
CA GLU A 206 -25.60 0.64 8.57
C GLU A 206 -26.70 0.32 9.60
N LEU A 207 -27.95 0.73 9.34
CA LEU A 207 -29.08 0.42 10.21
C LEU A 207 -29.44 -1.08 10.21
N ARG A 208 -29.20 -1.78 9.10
CA ARG A 208 -29.52 -3.21 8.98
C ARG A 208 -28.47 -4.11 9.62
N PHE A 209 -27.20 -3.69 9.59
CA PHE A 209 -26.05 -4.44 10.07
C PHE A 209 -25.33 -3.62 11.14
N SER A 210 -25.70 -3.80 12.41
CA SER A 210 -25.07 -3.10 13.55
C SER A 210 -23.56 -3.38 13.71
N SER A 211 -23.07 -4.47 13.12
CA SER A 211 -21.66 -4.85 13.10
C SER A 211 -20.87 -4.21 11.94
N LEU A 212 -21.55 -3.60 10.96
CA LEU A 212 -20.92 -2.84 9.88
C LEU A 212 -20.38 -1.54 10.47
N LYS A 213 -19.07 -1.34 10.38
CA LYS A 213 -18.43 -0.12 10.88
C LYS A 213 -18.28 0.90 9.78
N GLU A 214 -17.62 0.47 8.70
CA GLU A 214 -17.20 1.36 7.64
C GLU A 214 -17.49 0.75 6.28
N THR A 215 -17.64 1.62 5.28
CA THR A 215 -17.89 1.21 3.89
C THR A 215 -17.01 2.00 2.94
N LEU A 216 -16.52 1.33 1.91
CA LEU A 216 -15.82 1.94 0.79
C LEU A 216 -16.58 1.60 -0.48
N PHE A 217 -16.90 2.60 -1.29
CA PHE A 217 -17.71 2.44 -2.49
C PHE A 217 -16.94 2.93 -3.72
N LEU A 218 -16.72 2.05 -4.68
CA LEU A 218 -16.01 2.33 -5.92
C LEU A 218 -16.90 2.07 -7.13
N TYR A 219 -16.68 2.83 -8.19
CA TYR A 219 -17.24 2.58 -9.51
C TYR A 219 -16.13 2.66 -10.56
N LYS A 220 -15.99 1.61 -11.38
CA LYS A 220 -14.90 1.47 -12.35
C LYS A 220 -13.53 1.75 -11.71
N ASP A 221 -13.31 1.20 -10.52
CA ASP A 221 -12.06 1.31 -9.76
C ASP A 221 -11.82 2.71 -9.19
N GLN A 222 -12.73 3.67 -9.40
CA GLN A 222 -12.64 5.01 -8.86
C GLN A 222 -13.47 5.15 -7.60
N LEU A 223 -12.91 5.81 -6.58
CA LEU A 223 -13.58 5.96 -5.30
C LEU A 223 -14.74 6.95 -5.43
N ILE A 224 -15.94 6.57 -4.96
CA ILE A 224 -17.10 7.48 -4.86
C ILE A 224 -17.31 7.89 -3.41
N TRP A 225 -17.20 6.96 -2.48
CA TRP A 225 -17.46 7.19 -1.06
C TRP A 225 -16.51 6.38 -0.19
N SER A 226 -16.14 6.97 0.95
CA SER A 226 -15.44 6.30 2.02
C SER A 226 -16.01 6.76 3.36
N GLY A 227 -16.36 5.80 4.22
CA GLY A 227 -16.60 6.06 5.64
C GLY A 227 -15.31 6.20 6.46
N LEU A 228 -14.18 5.73 5.92
CA LEU A 228 -12.88 5.80 6.58
C LEU A 228 -12.32 7.23 6.61
N SER A 229 -11.36 7.47 7.51
CA SER A 229 -10.54 8.69 7.49
C SER A 229 -9.83 8.85 6.14
N GLN A 230 -9.41 10.07 5.78
CA GLN A 230 -8.72 10.30 4.50
C GLN A 230 -7.44 9.47 4.37
N ASP A 231 -6.67 9.38 5.46
CA ASP A 231 -5.40 8.66 5.48
C ASP A 231 -5.58 7.13 5.41
N ASP A 232 -6.65 6.61 6.02
CA ASP A 232 -7.00 5.19 5.96
C ASP A 232 -7.63 4.82 4.63
N THR A 233 -8.46 5.70 4.09
CA THR A 233 -9.01 5.57 2.73
C THR A 233 -7.88 5.42 1.72
N SER A 234 -6.84 6.27 1.82
CA SER A 234 -5.72 6.26 0.89
C SER A 234 -4.97 4.94 0.99
N LEU A 235 -4.66 4.52 2.22
CA LEU A 235 -3.96 3.26 2.49
C LEU A 235 -4.74 2.05 1.97
N VAL A 236 -6.03 1.96 2.29
CA VAL A 236 -6.87 0.81 1.93
C VAL A 236 -7.09 0.77 0.41
N TYR A 237 -7.36 1.91 -0.20
CA TYR A 237 -7.53 2.02 -1.65
C TYR A 237 -6.24 1.64 -2.41
N SER A 238 -5.10 2.20 -1.99
CA SER A 238 -3.80 1.90 -2.61
C SER A 238 -3.39 0.44 -2.39
N PHE A 239 -3.66 -0.11 -1.20
CA PHE A 239 -3.46 -1.52 -0.89
C PHE A 239 -4.27 -2.43 -1.82
N PHE A 240 -5.57 -2.19 -1.99
CA PHE A 240 -6.40 -3.01 -2.87
C PHE A 240 -6.00 -2.88 -4.33
N ARG A 241 -5.66 -1.67 -4.78
CA ARG A 241 -5.17 -1.45 -6.13
C ARG A 241 -3.89 -2.24 -6.40
N LEU A 242 -3.01 -2.35 -5.40
CA LEU A 242 -1.72 -3.01 -5.53
C LEU A 242 -1.81 -4.54 -5.41
N TYR A 243 -2.53 -5.03 -4.40
CA TYR A 243 -2.55 -6.45 -4.02
C TYR A 243 -3.77 -7.22 -4.47
N TYR A 244 -4.93 -6.57 -4.68
CA TYR A 244 -6.19 -7.27 -4.92
C TYR A 244 -6.66 -7.15 -6.37
N TRP A 245 -6.51 -5.96 -6.95
CA TRP A 245 -6.99 -5.66 -8.30
C TRP A 245 -6.36 -6.48 -9.43
N PRO A 246 -5.02 -6.74 -9.41
CA PRO A 246 -4.40 -7.61 -10.41
C PRO A 246 -5.04 -9.00 -10.43
N HIS A 247 -5.34 -9.57 -9.26
CA HIS A 247 -5.98 -10.88 -9.13
C HIS A 247 -7.43 -10.88 -9.62
N ILE A 248 -8.22 -9.85 -9.30
CA ILE A 248 -9.59 -9.74 -9.82
C ILE A 248 -9.58 -9.60 -11.34
N LYS A 249 -8.69 -8.78 -11.92
CA LYS A 249 -8.62 -8.64 -13.38
C LYS A 249 -8.32 -9.97 -14.06
N THR A 250 -7.46 -10.81 -13.48
CA THR A 250 -7.23 -12.16 -13.99
C THR A 250 -8.49 -13.04 -13.91
N LEU A 251 -9.23 -12.95 -12.81
CA LEU A 251 -10.50 -13.68 -12.62
C LEU A 251 -11.59 -13.20 -13.58
N LEU A 252 -11.79 -11.88 -13.72
CA LEU A 252 -12.76 -11.27 -14.62
C LEU A 252 -12.42 -11.54 -16.09
N ASN A 253 -11.14 -11.48 -16.49
CA ASN A 253 -10.71 -11.76 -17.86
C ASN A 253 -10.83 -13.26 -18.24
N SER A 254 -10.90 -14.16 -17.26
CA SER A 254 -11.17 -15.58 -17.49
C SER A 254 -12.67 -15.88 -17.70
N SER A 255 -13.53 -14.92 -17.39
CA SER A 255 -14.96 -14.93 -17.70
C SER A 255 -15.19 -14.18 -19.01
N THR A 256 -15.65 -14.89 -20.04
CA THR A 256 -15.91 -14.36 -21.38
C THR A 256 -16.66 -13.02 -21.38
N SER A 257 -16.11 -12.08 -22.13
CA SER A 257 -16.60 -10.74 -22.48
C SER A 257 -18.12 -10.65 -22.59
N GLN A 258 -18.77 -9.77 -21.83
CA GLN A 258 -20.14 -9.31 -22.12
C GLN A 258 -20.33 -7.84 -21.73
N TYR A 259 -20.60 -7.01 -22.74
CA TYR A 259 -20.91 -5.60 -22.60
C TYR A 259 -22.41 -5.43 -22.29
N LEU A 260 -22.76 -4.47 -21.42
CA LEU A 260 -24.12 -3.94 -21.30
C LEU A 260 -24.16 -2.56 -21.95
N THR A 261 -24.89 -2.43 -23.04
CA THR A 261 -25.25 -1.15 -23.66
C THR A 261 -26.34 -0.47 -22.83
N ILE A 262 -26.17 0.82 -22.55
CA ILE A 262 -27.20 1.68 -21.94
C ILE A 262 -28.12 2.13 -23.06
N ASP A 263 -29.40 1.76 -22.99
CA ASP A 263 -30.42 2.22 -23.93
C ASP A 263 -30.82 3.66 -23.56
N THR A 264 -30.60 4.62 -24.46
CA THR A 264 -30.69 6.07 -24.20
C THR A 264 -32.10 6.64 -24.44
N THR A 265 -33.14 5.81 -24.39
CA THR A 265 -34.50 6.21 -24.81
C THR A 265 -35.57 6.22 -23.70
N ALA A 266 -35.24 5.90 -22.45
CA ALA A 266 -36.21 5.88 -21.33
C ALA A 266 -36.15 7.14 -20.43
N SER A 267 -37.33 7.58 -19.98
CA SER A 267 -37.61 8.78 -19.18
C SER A 267 -36.99 8.72 -17.75
N PRO A 268 -36.76 9.85 -17.04
CA PRO A 268 -35.93 9.92 -15.83
C PRO A 268 -36.51 9.27 -14.56
N ALA A 269 -37.56 8.47 -14.70
CA ALA A 269 -38.26 7.80 -13.60
C ALA A 269 -38.15 6.27 -13.64
N ASP A 270 -37.55 5.68 -14.68
CA ASP A 270 -37.51 4.22 -14.80
C ASP A 270 -36.22 3.61 -14.25
N GLU A 271 -36.45 2.73 -13.30
CA GLU A 271 -35.60 1.79 -12.58
C GLU A 271 -34.34 1.31 -13.32
N LEU A 272 -33.23 1.33 -12.59
CA LEU A 272 -32.06 0.52 -12.92
C LEU A 272 -32.42 -0.94 -12.66
N LEU A 273 -33.08 -1.58 -13.62
CA LEU A 273 -33.46 -2.99 -13.56
C LEU A 273 -32.20 -3.87 -13.44
N ILE A 274 -31.94 -4.35 -12.23
CA ILE A 274 -31.01 -5.45 -11.99
C ILE A 274 -31.85 -6.73 -12.01
N SER A 275 -32.18 -7.18 -13.22
CA SER A 275 -32.80 -8.51 -13.37
C SER A 275 -31.74 -9.59 -13.21
N THR A 276 -31.92 -10.43 -12.19
CA THR A 276 -31.11 -11.62 -11.97
C THR A 276 -31.58 -12.71 -12.93
N ASN A 277 -30.75 -13.03 -13.92
CA ASN A 277 -30.72 -14.33 -14.56
C ASN A 277 -29.36 -14.50 -15.28
N SER A 278 -28.25 -14.44 -14.54
CA SER A 278 -26.96 -14.98 -14.98
C SER A 278 -25.85 -14.76 -13.94
N THR A 279 -24.81 -15.57 -14.08
CA THR A 279 -23.61 -15.81 -13.26
C THR A 279 -22.63 -14.62 -13.17
N SER A 280 -23.06 -13.43 -12.76
CA SER A 280 -22.26 -12.19 -12.82
C SER A 280 -22.19 -11.39 -11.51
N GLU A 281 -22.34 -12.05 -10.36
CA GLU A 281 -22.08 -11.47 -9.03
C GLU A 281 -20.92 -12.22 -8.37
N ILE A 282 -19.79 -11.55 -8.11
CA ILE A 282 -18.64 -12.15 -7.42
C ILE A 282 -18.58 -11.58 -6.00
N TYR A 283 -18.78 -12.48 -5.03
CA TYR A 283 -18.65 -12.20 -3.61
C TYR A 283 -17.36 -12.81 -3.09
N GLN A 284 -16.52 -12.02 -2.44
CA GLN A 284 -15.30 -12.50 -1.79
C GLN A 284 -15.18 -11.92 -0.40
N ALA A 285 -14.84 -12.76 0.58
CA ALA A 285 -14.54 -12.33 1.93
C ALA A 285 -13.08 -12.64 2.24
N PHE A 286 -12.37 -11.69 2.83
CA PHE A 286 -11.04 -11.90 3.37
C PHE A 286 -10.88 -11.18 4.70
N PHE A 287 -9.85 -11.56 5.43
CA PHE A 287 -9.48 -10.96 6.69
C PHE A 287 -8.37 -9.93 6.44
N LEU A 288 -8.49 -8.78 7.09
CA LEU A 288 -7.52 -7.69 7.03
C LEU A 288 -7.07 -7.37 8.46
N GLY A 289 -5.81 -7.67 8.76
CA GLY A 289 -5.20 -7.50 10.08
C GLY A 289 -4.78 -8.83 10.72
N ASN A 290 -4.07 -8.74 11.84
CA ASN A 290 -3.65 -9.92 12.60
C ASN A 290 -4.76 -10.38 13.55
N PRO A 291 -5.03 -11.69 13.70
CA PRO A 291 -5.70 -12.23 14.89
C PRO A 291 -5.16 -11.64 16.20
N PRO A 292 -6.01 -11.41 17.22
CA PRO A 292 -7.36 -11.96 17.38
C PRO A 292 -8.53 -11.09 16.88
N ILE A 293 -8.29 -9.90 16.32
CA ILE A 293 -9.37 -9.01 15.83
C ILE A 293 -9.08 -8.45 14.42
N PRO A 294 -8.87 -9.28 13.37
CA PRO A 294 -8.88 -8.79 11.99
C PRO A 294 -10.21 -8.12 11.64
N TYR A 295 -10.17 -7.10 10.79
CA TYR A 295 -11.37 -6.67 10.08
C TYR A 295 -11.77 -7.76 9.09
N ARG A 296 -13.01 -8.22 9.19
CA ARG A 296 -13.59 -9.02 8.12
C ARG A 296 -14.06 -8.07 7.02
N VAL A 297 -13.45 -8.19 5.85
CA VAL A 297 -13.78 -7.36 4.69
C VAL A 297 -14.58 -8.20 3.71
N LEU A 298 -15.83 -7.82 3.52
CA LEU A 298 -16.66 -8.38 2.45
C LEU A 298 -16.53 -7.47 1.23
N VAL A 299 -16.12 -8.06 0.11
CA VAL A 299 -16.09 -7.41 -1.19
C VAL A 299 -17.22 -7.91 -2.04
N ILE A 300 -18.03 -6.97 -2.49
CA ILE A 300 -19.18 -7.18 -3.34
C ILE A 300 -18.85 -6.54 -4.68
N ASN A 301 -18.69 -7.35 -5.73
CA ASN A 301 -18.55 -6.87 -7.10
C ASN A 301 -19.86 -7.12 -7.85
N ILE A 302 -20.54 -6.04 -8.22
CA ILE A 302 -21.76 -6.06 -9.03
C ILE A 302 -21.50 -5.18 -10.25
N ASN A 303 -21.30 -5.82 -11.40
CA ASN A 303 -20.94 -5.18 -12.66
C ASN A 303 -19.65 -4.33 -12.56
N LEU A 304 -19.82 -3.01 -12.40
CA LEU A 304 -18.76 -1.99 -12.36
C LEU A 304 -18.63 -1.35 -10.98
N VAL A 305 -19.46 -1.79 -10.02
CA VAL A 305 -19.46 -1.28 -8.65
C VAL A 305 -18.75 -2.30 -7.76
N THR A 306 -17.79 -1.81 -6.99
CA THR A 306 -17.12 -2.57 -5.95
C THR A 306 -17.40 -1.93 -4.60
N ILE A 307 -17.97 -2.71 -3.69
CA ILE A 307 -18.26 -2.27 -2.32
C ILE A 307 -17.39 -3.08 -1.37
N PHE A 308 -16.64 -2.40 -0.52
CA PHE A 308 -15.95 -3.01 0.62
C PHE A 308 -16.73 -2.68 1.89
N CYS A 309 -17.14 -3.72 2.61
CA CYS A 309 -17.82 -3.61 3.89
C CYS A 309 -16.89 -4.14 4.98
N PHE A 310 -16.57 -3.29 5.97
CA PHE A 310 -15.68 -3.62 7.08
C PHE A 310 -16.49 -3.97 8.32
N PHE A 311 -16.33 -5.20 8.82
CA PHE A 311 -16.99 -5.72 10.01
C PHE A 311 -15.99 -5.96 11.14
N HIS A 312 -16.42 -5.75 12.38
CA HIS A 312 -15.69 -6.15 13.59
C HIS A 312 -16.02 -7.61 13.96
N ASP A 313 -15.05 -8.32 14.53
CA ASP A 313 -14.97 -9.79 14.64
C ASP A 313 -16.00 -10.52 15.52
N ASP A 314 -17.03 -9.84 16.03
CA ASP A 314 -18.06 -10.49 16.85
C ASP A 314 -19.09 -11.30 16.03
N ILE A 315 -18.90 -11.41 14.71
CA ILE A 315 -19.77 -12.24 13.88
C ILE A 315 -19.22 -13.66 13.88
N ILE A 316 -19.61 -14.40 14.92
CA ILE A 316 -19.73 -15.87 14.88
C ILE A 316 -20.19 -16.26 13.49
N TYR A 317 -19.43 -17.14 12.86
CA TYR A 317 -19.55 -17.65 11.49
C TYR A 317 -20.98 -18.12 11.15
N ASN A 318 -21.91 -17.19 10.99
CA ASN A 318 -23.23 -17.48 10.48
C ASN A 318 -23.16 -17.19 8.99
N GLU A 319 -23.17 -18.25 8.19
CA GLU A 319 -23.39 -18.17 6.73
C GLU A 319 -24.63 -17.32 6.40
N ASP A 320 -25.58 -17.24 7.34
CA ASP A 320 -26.71 -16.33 7.33
C ASP A 320 -26.34 -14.85 7.20
N VAL A 321 -25.23 -14.35 7.74
CA VAL A 321 -24.90 -12.91 7.65
C VAL A 321 -24.42 -12.54 6.25
N ASN A 322 -23.55 -13.35 5.65
CA ASN A 322 -23.18 -13.19 4.24
C ASN A 322 -24.42 -13.28 3.35
N THR A 323 -25.27 -14.29 3.59
CA THR A 323 -26.53 -14.48 2.87
C THR A 323 -27.49 -13.32 3.07
N GLN A 324 -27.59 -12.76 4.28
CA GLN A 324 -28.43 -11.60 4.61
C GLN A 324 -27.94 -10.31 3.99
N ILE A 325 -26.61 -10.07 3.93
CA ILE A 325 -26.04 -8.91 3.24
C ILE A 325 -26.36 -9.01 1.75
N VAL A 326 -26.09 -10.17 1.14
CA VAL A 326 -26.43 -10.45 -0.27
C VAL A 326 -27.94 -10.26 -0.53
N TYR A 327 -28.80 -10.79 0.34
CA TYR A 327 -30.25 -10.61 0.25
C TYR A 327 -30.72 -9.18 0.48
N ALA A 328 -30.10 -8.43 1.40
CA ALA A 328 -30.45 -7.03 1.64
C ALA A 328 -30.11 -6.13 0.44
N PHE A 329 -29.01 -6.42 -0.25
CA PHE A 329 -28.69 -5.76 -1.52
C PHE A 329 -29.72 -6.13 -2.60
N ARG A 330 -30.11 -7.40 -2.73
CA ARG A 330 -31.17 -7.80 -3.68
C ARG A 330 -32.51 -7.12 -3.38
N LYS A 331 -32.91 -7.04 -2.11
CA LYS A 331 -34.20 -6.48 -1.69
C LYS A 331 -34.24 -4.95 -1.62
N GLY A 332 -33.09 -4.27 -1.64
CA GLY A 332 -33.00 -2.80 -1.71
C GLY A 332 -33.10 -2.24 -3.14
N LEU A 333 -33.24 -3.14 -4.12
CA LEU A 333 -33.26 -2.91 -5.57
C LEU A 333 -34.53 -3.46 -6.25
N ASP A 334 -35.49 -3.97 -5.45
CA ASP A 334 -36.87 -4.26 -5.88
C ASP A 334 -37.78 -3.05 -5.60
#